data_AF-A0A6G9NBN9-F1
#
_entry.id   AF-A0A6G9NBN9-F1
#
_cell.length_a   1.000
_cell.length_b   1.000
_cell.length_c   1.000
_cell.angle_alpha   90.00
_cell.angle_beta   90.00
_cell.angle_gamma   90.00
#
_symmetry.space_group_name_H-M   'P 1'
#
loop_
_entity.id
_entity.type
_entity.pdbx_description
1 polymer ?
#
loop_
_entity_poly.entity_id
_entity_poly.type
_entity_poly.pdbx_seq_one_letter_code
_entity_poly.pdbx_strand_id
1 'polypeptide(L)' 'MPLIYQQAGIFLIGVITLASGAWLLIHARDVARLFRTEPDVAVGPGKKQASKATTWAMLAVFNAGWIVALVFWSLTI' A
#
# COMPACT_ATOMS: atom_id res chain seq x y z
N MET A 1 24.64 10.16 -10.94
CA MET A 1 24.25 10.43 -9.54
C MET A 1 25.06 9.50 -8.65
N PRO A 2 25.63 9.93 -7.51
CA PRO A 2 26.39 9.04 -6.64
C PRO A 2 25.60 7.78 -6.26
N LEU A 3 26.26 6.61 -6.26
CA LEU A 3 25.65 5.29 -6.01
C LEU A 3 24.84 5.26 -4.71
N ILE A 4 25.33 5.94 -3.68
CA ILE A 4 24.64 6.01 -2.38
C ILE A 4 23.23 6.61 -2.47
N TYR A 5 23.01 7.59 -3.35
CA TYR A 5 21.67 8.18 -3.52
C TYR A 5 20.72 7.22 -4.22
N GLN A 6 21.24 6.39 -5.14
CA GLN A 6 20.43 5.38 -5.81
C GLN A 6 20.02 4.27 -4.84
N GLN A 7 20.97 3.79 -4.04
CA GLN A 7 20.73 2.79 -3.00
C GLN A 7 19.75 3.30 -1.92
N ALA A 8 19.94 4.53 -1.45
CA ALA A 8 19.03 5.15 -0.49
C ALA A 8 17.62 5.33 -1.07
N GLY A 9 17.52 5.78 -2.33
CA GLY A 9 16.24 5.96 -3.03
C GLY A 9 15.45 4.66 -3.11
N ILE A 10 16.05 3.59 -3.63
CA ILE A 10 15.35 2.30 -3.78
C ILE A 10 15.02 1.67 -2.42
N PHE A 11 15.90 1.84 -1.42
CA PHE A 11 15.63 1.39 -0.06
C PHE A 11 14.38 2.06 0.53
N LEU A 12 14.28 3.38 0.42
CA LEU A 12 13.13 4.13 0.93
C LEU A 12 11.83 3.75 0.20
N ILE A 13 11.87 3.60 -1.12
CA ILE A 13 10.72 3.12 -1.91
C ILE A 13 10.28 1.74 -1.41
N GLY A 14 11.23 0.83 -1.21
CA GLY A 14 10.98 -0.51 -0.70
C GLY A 14 10.33 -0.50 0.68
N VAL A 15 10.87 0.28 1.62
CA VAL A 15 10.32 0.38 2.99
C VAL A 15 8.89 0.91 2.98
N ILE A 16 8.59 1.96 2.22
CA ILE A 16 7.24 2.54 2.12
C ILE A 16 6.26 1.53 1.50
N THR A 17 6.69 0.84 0.45
CA THR A 17 5.88 -0.19 -0.23
C THR A 17 5.59 -1.36 0.70
N LEU A 18 6.60 -1.86 1.43
CA LEU A 18 6.41 -2.95 2.38
C LEU A 18 5.52 -2.55 3.56
N ALA A 19 5.71 -1.35 4.11
CA ALA A 19 4.89 -0.86 5.21
C ALA A 19 3.41 -0.73 4.81
N SER A 20 3.13 -0.15 3.64
CA SER A 20 1.77 -0.06 3.10
C SER A 20 1.18 -1.44 2.78
N GLY A 21 1.96 -2.36 2.19
CA GLY A 21 1.55 -3.74 1.94
C GLY A 21 1.20 -4.51 3.22
N ALA A 22 2.08 -4.46 4.23
CA ALA A 22 1.83 -5.07 5.54
C ALA A 22 0.57 -4.51 6.20
N TRP A 23 0.37 -3.18 6.10
CA TRP A 23 -0.83 -2.54 6.61
C TRP A 23 -2.09 -3.05 5.89
N LEU A 24 -2.06 -3.17 4.55
CA LEU A 24 -3.18 -3.69 3.76
C LEU A 24 -3.54 -5.14 4.12
N LEU A 25 -2.53 -5.97 4.40
CA LEU A 25 -2.75 -7.36 4.85
C LEU A 25 -3.41 -7.41 6.23
N ILE A 26 -2.95 -6.59 7.18
CA ILE A 26 -3.57 -6.47 8.51
C ILE A 26 -5.03 -5.98 8.39
N HIS A 27 -5.32 -5.12 7.40
CA HIS A 27 -6.63 -4.53 7.15
C HIS A 27 -7.35 -5.18 5.94
N ALA A 28 -7.11 -6.47 5.65
CA ALA A 28 -7.68 -7.15 4.49
C ALA A 28 -9.23 -7.07 4.43
N ARG A 29 -9.89 -7.07 5.59
CA ARG A 29 -11.36 -6.88 5.69
C ARG A 29 -11.81 -5.48 5.28
N ASP A 30 -10.99 -4.46 5.49
CA ASP A 30 -11.28 -3.09 5.05
C ASP A 30 -11.04 -2.97 3.54
N VAL A 31 -10.00 -3.63 3.01
CA VAL A 31 -9.75 -3.70 1.56
C VAL A 31 -10.92 -4.38 0.83
N ALA A 32 -11.38 -5.54 1.30
CA ALA A 32 -12.56 -6.21 0.73
C ALA A 32 -13.81 -5.31 0.75
N ARG A 33 -13.92 -4.43 1.74
CA ARG A 33 -15.03 -3.48 1.86
C ARG A 33 -15.03 -2.39 0.79
N LEU A 34 -13.86 -2.06 0.23
CA LEU A 34 -13.78 -1.08 -0.86
C LEU A 34 -14.47 -1.58 -2.13
N PHE A 35 -14.44 -2.90 -2.36
CA PHE A 35 -14.90 -3.51 -3.60
C PHE A 35 -16.25 -4.24 -3.46
N ARG A 36 -16.79 -4.37 -2.25
CA ARG A 36 -18.12 -4.95 -2.04
C ARG A 36 -19.23 -3.94 -2.33
N THR A 37 -20.26 -4.37 -3.05
CA THR A 37 -21.44 -3.54 -3.36
C THR A 37 -22.49 -3.61 -2.25
N GLU A 38 -22.73 -4.80 -1.68
CA GLU A 38 -23.71 -5.02 -0.60
C GLU A 38 -23.07 -5.69 0.63
N PRO A 39 -23.42 -5.26 1.85
CA PRO A 39 -23.00 -5.92 3.07
C PRO A 39 -23.90 -7.14 3.34
N ASP A 40 -23.51 -8.33 2.86
CA ASP A 40 -24.22 -9.60 3.17
C ASP A 40 -24.33 -9.89 4.68
N VAL A 41 -23.44 -9.30 5.49
CA VAL A 41 -23.41 -9.49 6.94
C VAL A 41 -23.20 -8.15 7.62
N ALA A 42 -24.13 -7.79 8.49
CA ALA A 42 -24.00 -6.64 9.38
C ALA A 42 -22.72 -6.78 10.21
N VAL A 43 -21.95 -5.70 10.31
CA VAL A 43 -20.67 -5.72 11.02
C VAL A 43 -20.96 -6.01 12.50
N GLY A 44 -20.58 -7.20 12.98
CA GLY A 44 -20.62 -7.51 14.41
C GLY A 44 -19.71 -6.58 15.22
N PRO A 45 -19.71 -6.65 16.56
CA PRO A 45 -18.98 -5.74 17.46
C PRO A 45 -17.44 -5.92 17.44
N GLY A 46 -16.86 -6.20 16.27
CA GLY A 46 -15.44 -6.41 16.06
C GLY A 46 -14.61 -5.12 16.04
N LYS A 47 -13.31 -5.28 15.78
CA LYS A 47 -12.33 -4.17 15.71
C LYS A 47 -12.82 -3.01 14.85
N LYS A 48 -12.53 -1.79 15.33
CA LYS A 48 -12.82 -0.54 14.63
C LYS A 48 -12.24 -0.57 13.23
N GLN A 49 -13.11 -0.35 12.25
CA GLN A 49 -12.77 -0.37 10.83
C GLN A 49 -11.93 0.84 10.45
N ALA A 50 -10.95 0.66 9.56
CA ALA A 50 -10.26 1.79 8.95
C ALA A 50 -11.22 2.60 8.07
N SER A 51 -10.94 3.89 7.92
CA SER A 51 -11.71 4.73 7.00
C SER A 51 -11.47 4.29 5.55
N LYS A 52 -12.50 4.37 4.69
CA LYS A 52 -12.35 4.04 3.26
C LYS A 52 -11.25 4.88 2.59
N ALA A 53 -11.12 6.14 3.00
CA ALA A 53 -10.08 7.05 2.49
C ALA A 53 -8.67 6.55 2.85
N THR A 54 -8.46 6.10 4.10
CA THR A 54 -7.18 5.52 4.53
C THR A 54 -6.86 4.25 3.75
N THR A 55 -7.84 3.36 3.56
CA THR A 55 -7.62 2.12 2.81
C THR A 55 -7.28 2.39 1.35
N TRP A 56 -7.98 3.34 0.69
CA TRP A 56 -7.63 3.78 -0.66
C TRP A 56 -6.24 4.41 -0.73
N ALA A 57 -5.88 5.26 0.24
CA ALA A 57 -4.57 5.87 0.30
C ALA A 57 -3.46 4.81 0.42
N MET A 58 -3.61 3.84 1.32
CA MET A 58 -2.64 2.75 1.49
C MET A 58 -2.53 1.88 0.23
N LEU A 59 -3.65 1.61 -0.43
CA LEU A 59 -3.66 0.88 -1.70
C LEU A 59 -2.95 1.67 -2.81
N ALA A 60 -3.20 2.96 -2.90
CA ALA A 60 -2.54 3.85 -3.86
C ALA A 60 -1.03 3.93 -3.59
N VAL A 61 -0.61 4.12 -2.33
CA VAL A 61 0.80 4.15 -1.93
C VAL A 61 1.52 2.85 -2.28
N PHE A 62 0.89 1.70 -2.01
CA PHE A 62 1.46 0.40 -2.34
C PHE A 62 1.69 0.24 -3.85
N ASN A 63 0.68 0.55 -4.67
CA ASN A 63 0.79 0.45 -6.13
C ASN A 63 1.75 1.48 -6.72
N ALA A 64 1.70 2.73 -6.24
CA ALA A 64 2.63 3.77 -6.65
C ALA A 64 4.07 3.38 -6.30
N GLY A 65 4.30 2.76 -5.15
CA GLY A 65 5.61 2.24 -4.74
C GLY A 65 6.19 1.26 -5.76
N TRP A 66 5.40 0.28 -6.22
CA TRP A 66 5.80 -0.65 -7.28
C TRP A 66 6.11 0.05 -8.61
N ILE A 67 5.23 0.95 -9.05
CA ILE A 67 5.42 1.70 -10.31
C ILE A 67 6.69 2.53 -10.22
N VAL A 68 6.89 3.26 -9.12
CA VAL A 68 8.09 4.08 -8.90
C VAL A 68 9.34 3.20 -8.85
N ALA A 69 9.30 2.02 -8.22
CA ALA A 69 10.43 1.09 -8.21
C ALA A 69 10.80 0.60 -9.62
N LEU A 70 9.80 0.27 -10.45
CA LEU A 70 10.00 -0.14 -11.85
C LEU A 70 10.58 1.00 -12.70
N VAL A 71 10.03 2.21 -12.57
CA VAL A 71 10.54 3.40 -13.27
C VAL A 71 11.96 3.70 -12.83
N PHE A 72 12.22 3.68 -11.52
CA PHE A 72 13.55 3.90 -10.96
C PHE A 72 14.54 2.89 -11.55
N TRP A 73 14.23 1.59 -11.48
CA TRP A 73 15.10 0.55 -12.01
C TRP A 73 15.36 0.72 -13.52
N SER A 74 14.32 1.03 -14.30
CA SER A 74 14.44 1.25 -15.75
C SER A 74 15.35 2.42 -16.13
N LEU A 75 15.49 3.42 -15.25
CA LEU A 75 16.32 4.60 -15.48
C LEU A 75 17.72 4.50 -14.86
N THR A 76 17.95 3.53 -13.98
CA THR A 76 19.22 3.36 -13.26
C THR A 76 19.96 2.07 -13.63
N ILE A 77 19.41 1.25 -14.52
CA ILE A 77 20.10 0.10 -15.11
C ILE A 77 21.17 0.54 -16.12
#